data_AF-A0A832M6N3-F1
#
_entry.id   AF-A0A832M6N3-F1
#
_cell.length_a   1.000
_cell.length_b   1.000
_cell.length_c   1.000
_cell.angle_alpha   90.00
_cell.angle_beta   90.00
_cell.angle_gamma   90.00
#
_symmetry.space_group_name_H-M   'P 1'
#
loop_
_entity.id
_entity.type
_entity.pdbx_description
1 polymer ?
#
loop_
_entity_poly.entity_id
_entity_poly.type
_entity_poly.pdbx_seq_one_letter_code
_entity_poly.pdbx_strand_id
1 'polypeptide(L)'
;MLSSDDFNFALENARVVLPPEQRIQTFGTSVLNYILVTEDMDRARLCHVREGSIVAERPQVISADNIAKLLLEGFGEQAERFAELVNHNAHKFAILKYGFRVRKADIRSYEAHDDIDPLLGRVAEQVRARKDPLAAVLAGVEEGWEVCLLKFMFDMAAASGESNLRDLRGRGLI
;
A
#
# COMPACT_ATOMS: atom_id res chain seq x y z
N MET A 1 -7.84 -19.10 4.73
CA MET A 1 -8.27 -17.90 5.48
C MET A 1 -7.12 -17.54 6.39
N LEU A 2 -6.59 -16.32 6.33
CA LEU A 2 -5.66 -15.85 7.38
C LEU A 2 -6.39 -15.84 8.72
N SER A 3 -5.72 -16.30 9.76
CA SER A 3 -6.20 -16.11 11.12
C SER A 3 -6.08 -14.62 11.52
N SER A 4 -6.74 -14.23 12.61
CA SER A 4 -6.58 -12.88 13.16
C SER A 4 -5.14 -12.60 13.59
N ASP A 5 -4.42 -13.64 14.01
CA ASP A 5 -3.02 -13.54 14.43
C ASP A 5 -2.11 -13.30 13.23
N ASP A 6 -2.34 -14.00 12.11
CA ASP A 6 -1.56 -13.83 10.87
C ASP A 6 -1.77 -12.43 10.26
N PHE A 7 -2.99 -11.89 10.39
CA PHE A 7 -3.29 -10.52 9.96
C PHE A 7 -2.50 -9.48 10.76
N ASN A 8 -2.52 -9.59 12.09
CA ASN A 8 -1.79 -8.67 12.98
C ASN A 8 -0.28 -8.81 12.77
N PHE A 9 0.19 -10.04 12.66
CA PHE A 9 1.60 -10.34 12.39
C PHE A 9 2.04 -9.72 11.07
N ALA A 10 1.25 -9.84 10.00
CA ALA A 10 1.55 -9.19 8.73
C ALA A 10 1.54 -7.66 8.82
N LEU A 11 0.62 -7.08 9.58
CA LEU A 11 0.54 -5.63 9.80
C LEU A 11 1.78 -5.09 10.53
N GLU A 12 2.29 -5.83 11.52
CA GLU A 12 3.48 -5.50 12.29
C GLU A 12 4.78 -5.66 11.49
N ASN A 13 4.85 -6.68 10.64
CA ASN A 13 6.04 -6.96 9.82
C ASN A 13 6.07 -6.19 8.49
N ALA A 14 4.97 -5.55 8.10
CA ALA A 14 4.90 -4.73 6.90
C ALA A 14 5.74 -3.44 7.05
N ARG A 15 6.82 -3.33 6.29
CA ARG A 15 7.72 -2.16 6.30
C ARG A 15 8.00 -1.62 4.90
N VAL A 16 8.17 -0.29 4.82
CA VAL A 16 8.63 0.39 3.61
C VAL A 16 10.15 0.43 3.63
N VAL A 17 10.78 -0.22 2.66
CA VAL A 17 12.25 -0.28 2.53
C VAL A 17 12.77 0.89 1.70
N LEU A 18 12.06 1.24 0.63
CA LEU A 18 12.32 2.42 -0.18
C LEU A 18 10.98 3.14 -0.41
N PRO A 19 10.76 4.34 0.15
CA PRO A 19 9.58 5.13 -0.16
C PRO A 19 9.70 5.75 -1.57
N PRO A 20 8.57 6.08 -2.21
CA PRO A 20 8.61 6.86 -3.43
C PRO A 20 9.19 8.26 -3.17
N GLU A 21 9.94 8.78 -4.14
CA GLU A 21 10.55 10.11 -4.04
C GLU A 21 9.49 11.23 -4.13
N GLN A 22 8.42 10.97 -4.88
CA GLN A 22 7.28 11.88 -5.03
C GLN A 22 6.05 11.37 -4.29
N ARG A 23 5.25 12.31 -3.79
CA ARG A 23 3.94 11.99 -3.21
C ARG A 23 2.91 11.85 -4.32
N ILE A 24 1.91 11.01 -4.07
CA ILE A 24 0.75 10.85 -4.96
C ILE A 24 -0.04 12.17 -5.02
N GLN A 25 -0.54 12.52 -6.21
CA GLN A 25 -1.39 13.69 -6.36
C GLN A 25 -2.80 13.38 -5.86
N THR A 26 -3.35 14.18 -4.94
CA THR A 26 -4.72 13.99 -4.43
C THR A 26 -5.82 14.40 -5.42
N PHE A 27 -5.49 15.09 -6.51
CA PHE A 27 -6.46 15.65 -7.47
C PHE A 27 -6.34 15.09 -8.89
N GLY A 28 -5.60 14.00 -9.10
CA GLY A 28 -5.45 13.34 -10.39
C GLY A 28 -5.23 11.84 -10.25
N THR A 29 -5.21 11.12 -11.38
CA THR A 29 -4.84 9.69 -11.41
C THR A 29 -3.33 9.58 -11.26
N SER A 30 -2.87 8.96 -10.17
CA SER A 30 -1.47 8.63 -9.95
C SER A 30 -1.29 7.12 -10.03
N VAL A 31 -0.26 6.66 -10.75
CA VAL A 31 0.14 5.24 -10.76
C VAL A 31 1.40 5.13 -9.93
N LEU A 32 1.35 4.33 -8.88
CA LEU A 32 2.48 4.02 -8.02
C LEU A 32 2.95 2.60 -8.35
N ASN A 33 4.22 2.46 -8.67
CA ASN A 33 4.84 1.17 -8.92
C ASN A 33 5.37 0.61 -7.62
N TYR A 34 5.08 -0.65 -7.33
CA TYR A 34 5.58 -1.29 -6.12
C TYR A 34 6.36 -2.57 -6.47
N ILE A 35 7.38 -2.82 -5.67
CA ILE A 35 8.05 -4.11 -5.58
C ILE A 35 7.91 -4.56 -4.13
N LEU A 36 7.15 -5.61 -3.91
CA LEU A 36 6.94 -6.22 -2.60
C LEU A 36 7.78 -7.49 -2.51
N VAL A 37 8.66 -7.56 -1.52
CA VAL A 37 9.43 -8.76 -1.20
C VAL A 37 8.90 -9.34 0.10
N THR A 38 8.43 -10.57 0.07
CA THR A 38 7.92 -11.27 1.26
C THR A 38 8.73 -12.50 1.56
N GLU A 39 8.95 -12.77 2.84
CA GLU A 39 9.59 -14.01 3.32
C GLU A 39 8.52 -15.06 3.62
N ASP A 40 8.79 -16.30 3.23
CA ASP A 40 8.00 -17.48 3.62
C ASP A 40 8.46 -17.95 5.01
N MET A 41 7.57 -17.87 5.99
CA MET A 41 7.87 -18.21 7.39
C MET A 41 8.02 -19.72 7.62
N ASP A 42 7.44 -20.55 6.74
CA ASP A 42 7.52 -22.01 6.81
C ASP A 42 8.72 -22.55 6.05
N ARG A 43 9.28 -21.76 5.11
CA ARG A 43 10.38 -22.16 4.24
C ARG A 43 11.54 -21.20 4.32
N ALA A 44 12.56 -21.61 5.06
CA ALA A 44 13.81 -20.87 5.17
C ALA A 44 14.40 -20.56 3.78
N ARG A 45 14.85 -19.31 3.59
CA ARG A 45 15.46 -18.80 2.36
C ARG A 45 14.54 -18.87 1.13
N LEU A 46 13.23 -18.80 1.33
CA LEU A 46 12.29 -18.60 0.25
C LEU A 46 11.68 -17.22 0.39
N CYS A 47 11.94 -16.38 -0.61
CA CYS A 47 11.32 -15.08 -0.75
C CYS A 47 10.41 -15.06 -1.98
N HIS A 48 9.31 -14.34 -1.90
CA HIS A 48 8.44 -14.05 -3.03
C HIS A 48 8.60 -12.59 -3.41
N VAL A 49 8.89 -12.32 -4.68
CA VAL A 49 8.97 -10.96 -5.21
C VAL A 49 7.74 -10.71 -6.07
N ARG A 50 7.02 -9.64 -5.76
CA ARG A 50 5.83 -9.19 -6.48
C ARG A 50 6.05 -7.79 -7.00
N GLU A 51 6.02 -7.64 -8.33
CA GLU A 51 6.01 -6.35 -9.00
C GLU A 51 4.59 -6.06 -9.48
N GLY A 52 4.12 -4.84 -9.27
CA GLY A 52 2.81 -4.41 -9.74
C GLY A 52 2.62 -2.91 -9.61
N SER A 53 1.43 -2.46 -9.97
CA SER A 53 1.07 -1.06 -9.89
C SER A 53 -0.21 -0.87 -9.07
N ILE A 54 -0.22 0.18 -8.27
CA ILE A 54 -1.35 0.70 -7.54
C ILE A 54 -1.80 1.97 -8.23
N VAL A 55 -3.02 1.95 -8.73
CA VAL A 55 -3.64 3.17 -9.28
C VAL A 55 -4.38 3.86 -8.14
N ALA A 56 -4.11 5.15 -7.95
CA ALA A 56 -4.80 6.03 -7.02
C ALA A 56 -5.61 7.06 -7.83
N GLU A 57 -6.94 7.00 -7.75
CA GLU A 57 -7.85 7.90 -8.48
C GLU A 57 -8.73 8.71 -7.53
N ARG A 58 -9.13 9.91 -7.97
CA ARG A 58 -10.09 10.75 -7.25
C ARG A 58 -11.49 10.09 -7.27
N PRO A 59 -12.20 10.01 -6.13
CA PRO A 59 -13.57 9.55 -6.09
C PRO A 59 -14.50 10.66 -6.57
N GLN A 60 -15.58 10.28 -7.23
CA GLN A 60 -16.77 11.12 -7.27
C GLN A 60 -17.59 10.82 -6.03
N VAL A 61 -17.75 11.84 -5.15
CA VAL A 61 -18.57 11.88 -3.92
C VAL A 61 -19.17 10.54 -3.49
N ILE A 62 -18.51 9.86 -2.56
CA ILE A 62 -18.95 8.56 -2.01
C ILE A 62 -19.49 8.77 -0.60
N SER A 63 -20.64 8.18 -0.29
CA SER A 63 -21.20 8.16 1.07
C SER A 63 -20.32 7.31 2.01
N ALA A 64 -20.24 7.69 3.28
CA ALA A 64 -19.39 7.03 4.28
C ALA A 64 -19.56 5.50 4.34
N ASP A 65 -20.79 5.02 4.11
CA ASP A 65 -21.15 3.60 4.20
C ASP A 65 -20.56 2.71 3.10
N ASN A 66 -20.10 3.27 1.97
CA ASN A 66 -19.57 2.50 0.83
C ASN A 66 -18.06 2.63 0.63
N ILE A 67 -17.37 3.40 1.48
CA ILE A 67 -15.92 3.67 1.35
C ILE A 67 -15.12 2.37 1.50
N ALA A 68 -15.43 1.54 2.50
CA ALA A 68 -14.74 0.29 2.76
C ALA A 68 -14.72 -0.66 1.53
N LYS A 69 -15.88 -0.89 0.92
CA LYS A 69 -16.00 -1.82 -0.22
C LYS A 69 -15.32 -1.32 -1.50
N LEU A 70 -15.24 0.00 -1.68
CA LEU A 70 -14.77 0.61 -2.93
C LEU A 70 -13.27 0.92 -2.93
N LEU A 71 -12.69 1.22 -1.75
CA LEU A 71 -11.23 1.36 -1.57
C LEU A 71 -10.48 0.05 -1.83
N LEU A 72 -11.19 -1.07 -1.84
CA LEU A 72 -10.61 -2.41 -1.70
C LEU A 72 -10.94 -3.33 -2.88
N GLU A 73 -11.44 -2.76 -3.98
CA GLU A 73 -11.66 -3.51 -5.22
C GLU A 73 -10.36 -4.22 -5.67
N GLY A 74 -10.35 -5.56 -5.61
CA GLY A 74 -9.20 -6.39 -6.00
C GLY A 74 -8.31 -6.87 -4.85
N PHE A 75 -8.62 -6.49 -3.61
CA PHE A 75 -8.09 -7.09 -2.38
C PHE A 75 -9.21 -7.96 -1.80
N GLY A 76 -8.95 -9.26 -1.56
CA GLY A 76 -10.00 -10.21 -1.16
C GLY A 76 -10.58 -9.94 0.24
N GLU A 77 -11.02 -10.98 0.94
CA GLU A 77 -11.63 -10.89 2.28
C GLU A 77 -10.80 -10.09 3.33
N GLN A 78 -9.47 -10.00 3.14
CA GLN A 78 -8.55 -9.22 3.99
C GLN A 78 -8.86 -7.72 4.03
N ALA A 79 -9.44 -7.22 2.95
CA ALA A 79 -9.91 -5.86 2.85
C ALA A 79 -10.97 -5.51 3.90
N GLU A 80 -11.98 -6.35 4.07
CA GLU A 80 -13.10 -6.06 4.98
C GLU A 80 -12.61 -5.90 6.42
N ARG A 81 -11.70 -6.77 6.87
CA ARG A 81 -11.07 -6.67 8.20
C ARG A 81 -10.22 -5.42 8.37
N PHE A 82 -9.43 -5.06 7.35
CA PHE A 82 -8.66 -3.82 7.39
C PHE A 82 -9.58 -2.60 7.47
N ALA A 83 -10.71 -2.61 6.76
CA ALA A 83 -11.71 -1.55 6.82
C ALA A 83 -12.35 -1.42 8.21
N GLU A 84 -12.63 -2.53 8.90
CA GLU A 84 -13.15 -2.52 10.28
C GLU A 84 -12.14 -1.90 11.27
N LEU A 85 -10.85 -2.23 11.13
CA LEU A 85 -9.77 -1.65 11.94
C LEU A 85 -9.65 -0.14 11.71
N VAL A 86 -9.72 0.27 10.44
CA VAL A 86 -9.71 1.66 10.00
C VAL A 86 -10.91 2.43 10.55
N ASN A 87 -12.12 1.86 10.48
CA ASN A 87 -13.35 2.47 11.00
C ASN A 87 -13.31 2.65 12.52
N HIS A 88 -12.74 1.72 13.27
CA HIS A 88 -12.56 1.87 14.72
C HIS A 88 -11.68 3.09 15.09
N ASN A 89 -10.84 3.56 14.18
CA ASN A 89 -9.97 4.70 14.39
C ASN A 89 -10.43 5.99 13.65
N ALA A 90 -11.67 6.01 13.11
CA ALA A 90 -12.23 6.97 12.14
C ALA A 90 -11.92 8.47 12.32
N HIS A 91 -11.64 8.94 13.55
CA HIS A 91 -11.30 10.33 13.84
C HIS A 91 -9.98 10.79 13.20
N LYS A 92 -9.04 9.88 12.90
CA LYS A 92 -7.81 10.19 12.13
C LYS A 92 -7.99 10.09 10.60
N PHE A 93 -9.18 9.74 10.12
CA PHE A 93 -9.39 9.19 8.77
C PHE A 93 -10.30 10.06 7.89
N ALA A 94 -10.41 11.36 8.20
CA ALA A 94 -11.05 12.31 7.27
C ALA A 94 -10.44 12.24 5.85
N ILE A 95 -9.18 11.77 5.74
CA ILE A 95 -8.46 11.48 4.50
C ILE A 95 -9.04 10.33 3.67
N LEU A 96 -9.72 9.36 4.29
CA LEU A 96 -10.40 8.29 3.55
C LEU A 96 -11.69 8.76 2.88
N LYS A 97 -12.25 9.90 3.31
CA LYS A 97 -13.36 10.57 2.58
C LYS A 97 -12.93 11.09 1.20
N TYR A 98 -11.62 11.06 0.91
CA TYR A 98 -11.05 11.44 -0.38
C TYR A 98 -10.88 10.25 -1.33
N GLY A 99 -11.49 9.09 -1.01
CA GLY A 99 -11.88 7.98 -1.91
C GLY A 99 -10.92 7.58 -3.02
N PHE A 100 -9.80 7.03 -2.59
CA PHE A 100 -8.86 6.39 -3.50
C PHE A 100 -9.45 5.10 -4.06
N ARG A 101 -9.81 5.05 -5.34
CA ARG A 101 -10.07 3.74 -5.96
C ARG A 101 -8.73 3.08 -6.20
N VAL A 102 -8.47 1.99 -5.48
CA VAL A 102 -7.28 1.18 -5.65
C VAL A 102 -7.58 0.10 -6.67
N ARG A 103 -6.72 -0.03 -7.67
CA ARG A 103 -6.73 -1.19 -8.56
C ARG A 103 -5.35 -1.80 -8.60
N LYS A 104 -5.31 -3.11 -8.38
CA LYS A 104 -4.12 -3.95 -8.56
C LYS A 104 -3.98 -4.23 -10.06
N ALA A 105 -2.96 -3.64 -10.70
CA ALA A 105 -2.68 -3.85 -12.12
C ALA A 105 -1.35 -4.59 -12.30
N ASP A 106 -1.33 -5.53 -13.26
CA ASP A 106 -0.16 -6.23 -13.78
C ASP A 106 0.79 -6.82 -12.72
N ILE A 107 0.31 -7.85 -12.02
CA ILE A 107 1.15 -8.55 -11.04
C ILE A 107 2.07 -9.54 -11.74
N ARG A 108 3.37 -9.34 -11.59
CA ARG A 108 4.37 -10.38 -11.83
C ARG A 108 4.88 -10.86 -10.49
N SER A 109 4.81 -12.17 -10.27
CA SER A 109 5.35 -12.80 -9.08
C SER A 109 6.36 -13.87 -9.45
N TYR A 110 7.48 -13.92 -8.74
CA TYR A 110 8.45 -14.99 -8.85
C TYR A 110 9.05 -15.32 -7.48
N GLU A 111 9.54 -16.54 -7.36
CA GLU A 111 10.24 -17.01 -6.17
C GLU A 111 11.74 -16.73 -6.30
N ALA A 112 12.36 -16.35 -5.19
CA ALA A 112 13.79 -16.14 -5.06
C ALA A 112 14.28 -16.93 -3.86
N HIS A 113 15.21 -17.85 -4.11
CA HIS A 113 15.86 -18.62 -3.05
C HIS A 113 17.02 -17.82 -2.46
N ASP A 114 16.72 -16.90 -1.55
CA ASP A 114 17.68 -16.04 -0.89
C ASP A 114 17.16 -15.59 0.48
N ASP A 115 18.04 -15.04 1.31
CA ASP A 115 17.67 -14.34 2.53
C ASP A 115 17.02 -12.98 2.16
N ILE A 116 16.02 -12.55 2.92
CA ILE A 116 15.22 -11.36 2.58
C ILE A 116 16.04 -10.06 2.56
N ASP A 117 16.96 -9.88 3.51
CA ASP A 117 17.75 -8.65 3.63
C ASP A 117 18.70 -8.39 2.44
N PRO A 118 19.55 -9.34 2.00
CA PRO A 118 20.39 -9.12 0.82
C PRO A 118 19.57 -8.98 -0.46
N LEU A 119 18.43 -9.69 -0.57
CA LEU A 119 17.51 -9.53 -1.70
C LEU A 119 16.91 -8.13 -1.74
N LEU A 120 16.42 -7.63 -0.60
CA LEU A 120 15.89 -6.26 -0.46
C LEU A 120 16.92 -5.21 -0.85
N GLY A 121 18.18 -5.37 -0.42
CA GLY A 121 19.26 -4.47 -0.80
C GLY A 121 19.43 -4.37 -2.32
N ARG A 122 19.47 -5.52 -3.01
CA ARG A 122 19.60 -5.55 -4.48
C ARG A 122 18.39 -4.96 -5.19
N VAL A 123 17.17 -5.28 -4.72
CA VAL A 123 15.92 -4.74 -5.28
C VAL A 123 15.87 -3.22 -5.12
N ALA A 124 16.23 -2.69 -3.93
CA ALA A 124 16.26 -1.25 -3.69
C ALA A 124 17.24 -0.52 -4.61
N GLU A 125 18.44 -1.06 -4.81
CA GLU A 125 19.42 -0.48 -5.75
C GLU A 125 18.92 -0.52 -7.20
N GLN A 126 18.28 -1.61 -7.63
CA GLN A 126 17.67 -1.69 -8.96
C GLN A 126 16.59 -0.63 -9.15
N VAL A 127 15.73 -0.42 -8.15
CA VAL A 127 14.67 0.59 -8.22
C VAL A 127 15.23 2.01 -8.25
N ARG A 128 16.25 2.31 -7.43
CA ARG A 128 16.98 3.59 -7.48
C ARG A 128 17.58 3.84 -8.87
N ALA A 129 18.16 2.81 -9.49
CA ALA A 129 18.74 2.91 -10.82
C ALA A 129 17.69 3.18 -11.92
N ARG A 130 16.43 2.73 -11.74
CA ARG A 130 15.32 3.00 -12.68
C ARG A 130 14.90 4.48 -12.69
N LYS A 131 15.21 5.26 -11.64
CA LYS A 131 14.86 6.68 -11.48
C LYS A 131 13.36 6.96 -11.65
N ASP A 132 12.52 6.02 -11.23
CA ASP A 132 11.08 6.22 -11.18
C ASP A 132 10.70 6.89 -9.86
N PRO A 133 10.21 8.15 -9.87
CA PRO A 133 9.91 8.89 -8.66
C PRO A 133 8.70 8.35 -7.89
N LEU A 134 7.88 7.49 -8.51
CA LEU A 134 6.70 6.87 -7.91
C LEU A 134 6.89 5.36 -7.70
N ALA A 135 8.13 4.88 -7.66
CA ALA A 135 8.44 3.50 -7.31
C ALA A 135 8.70 3.34 -5.81
N ALA A 136 8.16 2.27 -5.22
CA ALA A 136 8.36 1.92 -3.82
C ALA A 136 8.83 0.47 -3.68
N VAL A 137 9.67 0.21 -2.68
CA VAL A 137 10.05 -1.15 -2.26
C VAL A 137 9.48 -1.43 -0.89
N LEU A 138 8.74 -2.53 -0.79
CA LEU A 138 8.03 -2.97 0.40
C LEU A 138 8.59 -4.32 0.85
N ALA A 139 8.55 -4.55 2.15
CA ALA A 139 8.86 -5.84 2.74
C ALA A 139 7.74 -6.31 3.68
N GLY A 140 7.59 -7.62 3.79
CA GLY A 140 6.63 -8.22 4.72
C GLY A 140 6.74 -9.74 4.75
N VAL A 141 5.65 -10.37 5.18
CA VAL A 141 5.53 -11.83 5.26
C VAL A 141 4.59 -12.35 4.19
N GLU A 142 4.86 -13.54 3.69
CA GLU A 142 4.14 -14.10 2.55
C GLU A 142 2.64 -14.26 2.84
N GLU A 143 2.30 -14.81 4.01
CA GLU A 143 0.90 -15.09 4.34
C GLU A 143 0.01 -13.84 4.30
N GLY A 144 0.52 -12.67 4.67
CA GLY A 144 -0.22 -11.41 4.68
C GLY A 144 0.29 -10.36 3.69
N TRP A 145 0.81 -10.77 2.54
CA TRP A 145 1.36 -9.85 1.53
C TRP A 145 0.34 -8.80 1.06
N GLU A 146 -0.96 -9.13 1.02
CA GLU A 146 -2.04 -8.18 0.70
C GLU A 146 -2.22 -7.10 1.78
N VAL A 147 -2.10 -7.50 3.06
CA VAL A 147 -2.19 -6.59 4.21
C VAL A 147 -1.04 -5.58 4.17
N CYS A 148 0.15 -6.01 3.75
CA CYS A 148 1.31 -5.13 3.56
C CYS A 148 1.02 -4.02 2.54
N LEU A 149 0.40 -4.37 1.41
CA LEU A 149 0.00 -3.38 0.40
C LEU A 149 -1.08 -2.43 0.93
N LEU A 150 -2.10 -2.95 1.61
CA LEU A 150 -3.17 -2.14 2.20
C LEU A 150 -2.63 -1.12 3.20
N LYS A 151 -1.77 -1.57 4.11
CA LYS A 151 -1.10 -0.69 5.07
C LYS A 151 -0.28 0.39 4.38
N PHE A 152 0.52 0.02 3.38
CA PHE A 152 1.34 0.98 2.64
C PHE A 152 0.48 2.04 1.94
N MET A 153 -0.60 1.63 1.27
CA MET A 153 -1.51 2.56 0.61
C MET A 153 -2.18 3.50 1.61
N PHE A 154 -2.57 2.96 2.76
CA PHE A 154 -3.13 3.74 3.84
C PHE A 154 -2.13 4.80 4.36
N ASP A 155 -0.89 4.39 4.64
CA ASP A 155 0.18 5.28 5.09
C ASP A 155 0.46 6.40 4.07
N MET A 156 0.46 6.07 2.77
CA MET A 156 0.65 7.02 1.68
C MET A 156 -0.50 8.02 1.54
N ALA A 157 -1.75 7.55 1.67
CA ALA A 157 -2.92 8.42 1.65
C ALA A 157 -2.92 9.40 2.83
N ALA A 158 -2.63 8.89 4.04
CA ALA A 158 -2.49 9.70 5.26
C ALA A 158 -1.41 10.78 5.12
N ALA A 159 -0.21 10.41 4.65
CA ALA A 159 0.89 11.36 4.45
C ALA A 159 0.57 12.43 3.39
N SER A 160 -0.24 12.11 2.38
CA SER A 160 -0.60 13.04 1.31
C SER A 160 -1.71 14.02 1.71
N GLY A 161 -2.68 13.57 2.50
CA GLY A 161 -3.82 14.41 2.86
C GLY A 161 -3.51 15.55 3.84
N GLU A 162 -2.56 15.40 4.77
CA GLU A 162 -2.20 16.48 5.72
C GLU A 162 -1.52 17.67 5.03
N SER A 163 -0.60 17.42 4.09
CA SER A 163 0.08 18.47 3.32
C SER A 163 -0.88 19.13 2.32
N ASN A 164 -1.77 18.35 1.71
CA ASN A 164 -2.67 18.88 0.69
C ASN A 164 -3.83 19.68 1.30
N LEU A 165 -4.22 19.41 2.55
CA LEU A 165 -5.13 20.30 3.32
C LEU A 165 -4.51 21.68 3.54
N ARG A 166 -3.19 21.73 3.71
CA ARG A 166 -2.42 22.98 3.86
C ARG A 166 -2.32 23.73 2.53
N ASP A 167 -2.14 23.01 1.42
CA ASP A 167 -2.18 23.59 0.06
C ASP A 167 -3.58 24.10 -0.31
N LEU A 168 -4.65 23.43 0.13
CA LEU A 168 -6.03 23.86 -0.08
C LEU A 168 -6.37 25.18 0.63
N ARG A 169 -5.92 25.37 1.88
CA ARG A 169 -6.02 26.68 2.58
C ARG A 169 -5.18 27.75 1.90
N GLY A 170 -4.00 27.38 1.38
CA GLY A 170 -3.13 28.31 0.64
C GLY A 170 -3.70 28.76 -0.70
N ARG A 171 -4.58 27.96 -1.32
CA ARG A 171 -5.25 28.24 -2.60
C ARG A 171 -6.70 28.71 -2.47
N GLY A 172 -7.23 28.87 -1.24
CA GLY A 172 -8.57 29.39 -0.97
C GLY A 172 -9.73 28.50 -1.43
N LEU A 173 -9.52 27.18 -1.53
CA LEU A 173 -10.51 26.22 -2.01
C LEU A 173 -11.33 25.56 -0.89
N ILE A 174 -11.07 25.95 0.37
CA ILE A 174 -11.83 25.66 1.59
C ILE A 174 -11.67 26.81 2.58
#